data_AF-A0A9P0L812-F1
#
_entry.id   AF-A0A9P0L812-F1
#
_cell.length_a   1.000
_cell.length_b   1.000
_cell.length_c   1.000
_cell.angle_alpha   90.00
_cell.angle_beta   90.00
_cell.angle_gamma   90.00
#
_symmetry.space_group_name_H-M   'P 1'
#
loop_
_entity.id
_entity.type
_entity.pdbx_description
1 polymer ?
#
loop_
_entity_poly.entity_id
_entity_poly.type
_entity_poly.pdbx_seq_one_letter_code
_entity_poly.pdbx_strand_id
1 'polypeptide(L)'
;MNVKKASKLNKKIAGRLKQHGLKIDDSEANLKLQLDHDDLRQKAKAKGARLRRYNEMMKRKEQNKLFAINRRMFYNSLLEEGISPTSKDVNRDSFYRYWSSIWSTSHKYNEQASWLTTIQDSTKSLTEMPDVSITTDNVKEANQLQNPRSFFFFFLFYTPTTTKA
;
A
#
# COMPACT_ATOMS: atom_id res chain seq x y z
N MET A 1 25.65 20.97 -26.97
CA MET A 1 26.18 19.62 -27.27
C MET A 1 27.53 19.74 -27.98
N ASN A 2 28.57 19.03 -27.53
CA ASN A 2 29.93 19.14 -28.09
C ASN A 2 30.03 18.36 -29.41
N VAL A 3 30.18 19.07 -30.53
CA VAL A 3 30.19 18.53 -31.91
C VAL A 3 31.18 17.37 -32.09
N LYS A 4 32.33 17.43 -31.40
CA LYS A 4 33.35 16.35 -31.45
C LYS A 4 32.87 15.04 -30.81
N LYS A 5 32.04 15.12 -29.76
CA LYS A 5 31.46 13.94 -29.10
C LYS A 5 30.41 13.27 -29.99
N ALA A 6 29.59 14.06 -30.69
CA ALA A 6 28.60 13.56 -31.63
C ALA A 6 29.24 12.84 -32.84
N SER A 7 30.31 13.40 -33.41
CA SER A 7 31.08 12.77 -34.49
C SER A 7 31.64 11.39 -34.10
N LYS A 8 32.23 11.28 -32.89
CA LYS A 8 32.75 10.02 -32.36
C LYS A 8 31.65 8.97 -32.17
N LEU A 9 30.47 9.39 -31.71
CA LEU A 9 29.33 8.50 -31.53
C LEU A 9 28.81 7.96 -32.87
N ASN A 10 28.63 8.84 -33.87
CA ASN A 10 28.16 8.45 -35.19
C ASN A 10 29.14 7.49 -35.88
N LYS A 11 30.46 7.68 -35.72
CA LYS A 11 31.46 6.70 -36.19
C LYS A 11 31.30 5.32 -35.54
N LYS A 12 31.01 5.27 -34.24
CA LYS A 12 30.76 3.98 -33.54
C LYS A 12 29.48 3.32 -34.02
N ILE A 13 28.41 4.09 -34.21
CA ILE A 13 27.13 3.59 -34.72
C ILE A 13 27.31 3.01 -36.13
N ALA A 14 27.95 3.76 -37.04
CA ALA A 14 28.25 3.30 -38.39
C ALA A 14 29.12 2.02 -38.40
N GLY A 15 30.10 1.92 -37.50
CA GLY A 15 30.93 0.72 -37.35
C GLY A 15 30.13 -0.52 -36.94
N ARG A 16 29.19 -0.38 -35.99
CA ARG A 16 28.32 -1.48 -35.57
C ARG A 16 27.32 -1.88 -36.65
N LEU A 17 26.72 -0.92 -37.34
CA LEU A 17 25.79 -1.19 -38.44
C LEU A 17 26.47 -1.98 -39.56
N LYS A 18 27.72 -1.62 -39.89
CA LYS A 18 28.53 -2.35 -40.86
C LYS A 18 28.84 -3.79 -40.43
N GLN A 19 29.09 -4.03 -39.14
CA GLN A 19 29.29 -5.40 -38.61
C GLN A 19 28.07 -6.30 -38.79
N HIS A 20 26.87 -5.73 -38.80
CA HIS A 20 25.60 -6.46 -38.96
C HIS A 20 25.02 -6.38 -40.38
N GLY A 21 25.72 -5.76 -41.33
CA GLY A 21 25.25 -5.64 -42.73
C GLY A 21 24.06 -4.69 -42.93
N LEU A 22 23.81 -3.79 -41.98
CA LEU A 22 22.66 -2.88 -42.00
C LEU A 22 23.04 -1.50 -42.54
N LYS A 23 22.18 -0.89 -43.36
CA LYS A 23 22.34 0.50 -43.83
C LYS A 23 21.56 1.45 -42.92
N ILE A 24 22.08 2.68 -42.79
CA ILE A 24 21.46 3.73 -41.95
C ILE A 24 20.13 4.23 -42.54
N ASP A 25 19.98 4.22 -43.87
CA ASP A 25 18.81 4.75 -44.59
C ASP A 25 17.65 3.76 -44.74
N ASP A 26 17.82 2.49 -44.35
CA ASP A 26 16.73 1.51 -44.43
C ASP A 26 15.72 1.78 -43.32
N SER A 27 14.69 2.57 -43.64
CA SER A 27 13.61 2.98 -42.71
C SER A 27 12.97 1.78 -41.98
N GLU A 28 12.81 0.66 -42.68
CA GLU A 28 12.24 -0.57 -42.13
C GLU A 28 13.19 -1.24 -41.12
N ALA A 29 14.49 -1.27 -41.41
CA ALA A 29 15.50 -1.82 -40.51
C ALA A 29 15.62 -0.99 -39.22
N ASN A 30 15.55 0.34 -39.32
CA ASN A 30 15.56 1.23 -38.17
C ASN A 30 14.32 1.04 -37.29
N LEU A 31 13.13 0.89 -37.90
CA LEU A 31 11.90 0.62 -37.15
C LEU A 31 12.00 -0.71 -36.41
N LYS A 32 12.49 -1.76 -37.08
CA LYS A 32 12.70 -3.08 -36.47
C LYS A 32 13.66 -3.03 -35.28
N LEU A 33 14.77 -2.29 -35.42
CA LEU A 33 15.74 -2.11 -34.33
C LEU A 33 15.13 -1.37 -33.12
N GLN A 34 14.27 -0.38 -33.36
CA GLN A 34 13.57 0.32 -32.28
C GLN A 34 12.59 -0.60 -31.55
N LEU A 35 11.81 -1.39 -32.31
CA LEU A 35 10.90 -2.37 -31.74
C LEU A 35 11.63 -3.44 -30.92
N ASP A 36 12.74 -3.97 -31.44
CA ASP A 36 13.57 -4.96 -30.73
C ASP A 36 14.18 -4.36 -29.45
N HIS A 37 14.65 -3.11 -29.52
CA HIS A 37 15.17 -2.40 -28.35
C HIS A 37 14.10 -2.19 -27.27
N ASP A 38 12.90 -1.80 -27.67
CA ASP A 38 11.78 -1.58 -26.75
C ASP A 38 11.28 -2.90 -26.14
N ASP A 39 11.22 -3.98 -26.92
CA ASP A 39 10.91 -5.33 -26.42
C ASP A 39 11.95 -5.80 -25.39
N LEU A 40 13.25 -5.63 -25.67
CA LEU A 40 14.31 -5.95 -24.71
C LEU A 40 14.21 -5.11 -23.44
N ARG A 41 13.91 -3.82 -23.56
CA ARG A 41 13.70 -2.92 -22.42
C ARG A 41 12.51 -3.35 -21.58
N GLN A 42 11.40 -3.73 -22.21
CA GLN A 42 10.21 -4.21 -21.54
C GLN A 42 10.47 -5.55 -20.83
N LYS A 43 11.16 -6.49 -21.48
CA LYS A 43 11.58 -7.78 -20.89
C LYS A 43 12.48 -7.57 -19.67
N ALA A 44 13.46 -6.67 -19.76
CA ALA A 44 14.33 -6.34 -18.64
C ALA A 44 13.55 -5.75 -17.45
N LYS A 45 12.65 -4.80 -17.71
CA LYS A 45 11.78 -4.20 -16.70
C LYS A 45 10.87 -5.23 -16.03
N ALA A 46 10.26 -6.12 -16.82
CA ALA A 46 9.39 -7.18 -16.31
C ALA A 46 10.15 -8.17 -15.43
N LYS A 47 11.35 -8.61 -15.85
CA LYS A 47 12.21 -9.49 -15.04
C LYS A 47 12.66 -8.82 -13.74
N GLY A 48 13.06 -7.55 -13.80
CA GLY A 48 13.43 -6.77 -12.61
C GLY A 48 12.26 -6.63 -11.62
N ALA A 49 11.07 -6.30 -12.12
CA ALA A 49 9.87 -6.22 -11.29
C ALA A 49 9.51 -7.57 -10.66
N ARG A 50 9.63 -8.67 -11.41
CA ARG A 50 9.40 -10.03 -10.89
C ARG A 50 10.39 -10.38 -9.77
N LEU A 51 11.68 -10.07 -9.95
CA LEU A 51 12.69 -10.29 -8.93
C LEU A 51 12.39 -9.50 -7.64
N ARG A 52 12.02 -8.23 -7.78
CA ARG A 52 11.64 -7.39 -6.64
C ARG A 52 10.46 -7.98 -5.86
N ARG A 53 9.40 -8.40 -6.57
CA ARG A 53 8.24 -9.05 -5.96
C ARG A 53 8.61 -10.33 -5.22
N TYR A 54 9.50 -11.16 -5.77
CA TYR A 54 9.97 -12.36 -5.06
C TYR A 54 10.71 -12.00 -3.78
N ASN A 55 11.60 -11.01 -3.81
CA ASN A 55 12.33 -10.57 -2.63
C ASN A 55 11.36 -10.02 -1.56
N GLU A 56 10.40 -9.19 -1.95
CA GLU A 56 9.36 -8.67 -1.06
C GLU A 56 8.51 -9.80 -0.45
N MET A 57 8.06 -10.76 -1.28
CA MET A 57 7.31 -11.93 -0.82
C MET A 57 8.11 -12.74 0.20
N MET A 58 9.38 -13.01 -0.08
CA MET A 58 10.25 -13.77 0.82
C MET A 58 10.48 -13.01 2.13
N LYS A 59 10.72 -11.69 2.09
CA LYS A 59 10.83 -10.85 3.28
C LYS A 59 9.55 -10.94 4.13
N ARG A 60 8.38 -10.79 3.52
CA ARG A 60 7.08 -10.91 4.22
C ARG A 60 6.86 -12.30 4.80
N LYS A 61 7.21 -13.35 4.07
CA LYS A 61 7.07 -14.74 4.54
C LYS A 61 7.91 -14.98 5.79
N GLU A 62 9.16 -14.51 5.79
CA GLU A 62 10.06 -14.65 6.94
C GLU A 62 9.59 -13.79 8.12
N GLN A 63 9.18 -12.55 7.86
CA GLN A 63 8.60 -11.66 8.87
C GLN A 63 7.35 -12.25 9.52
N ASN A 64 6.42 -12.81 8.73
CA ASN A 64 5.20 -13.44 9.25
C ASN A 64 5.53 -14.69 10.07
N LYS A 65 6.49 -15.49 9.63
CA LYS A 65 6.98 -16.66 10.38
C LYS A 65 7.58 -16.23 11.72
N LEU A 66 8.43 -15.21 11.71
CA LEU A 66 9.04 -14.65 12.91
C LEU A 66 7.99 -14.08 13.86
N PHE A 67 6.97 -13.37 13.34
CA PHE A 67 5.86 -12.86 14.12
C PHE A 67 5.05 -13.98 14.80
N ALA A 68 4.77 -15.08 14.07
CA ALA A 68 4.03 -16.21 14.61
C ALA A 68 4.81 -16.94 15.73
N ILE A 69 6.12 -17.11 15.56
CA ILE A 69 6.97 -17.85 16.50
C ILE A 69 7.40 -16.97 17.69
N ASN A 70 7.88 -15.77 17.43
CA ASN A 70 8.46 -14.88 18.44
C ASN A 70 8.23 -13.40 18.09
N ARG A 71 7.10 -12.88 18.57
CA ARG A 71 6.69 -11.48 18.37
C ARG A 71 7.72 -10.48 18.89
N ARG A 72 8.38 -10.77 20.02
CA ARG A 72 9.39 -9.87 20.61
C ARG A 72 10.57 -9.67 19.66
N MET A 73 11.09 -10.77 19.10
CA MET A 73 12.17 -10.71 18.12
C MET A 73 11.75 -10.00 16.83
N PHE A 74 10.52 -10.22 16.37
CA PHE A 74 9.97 -9.49 15.22
C PHE A 74 9.95 -7.97 15.47
N TYR A 75 9.43 -7.51 16.60
CA TYR A 75 9.40 -6.08 16.91
C TYR A 75 10.80 -5.50 17.11
N ASN A 76 11.72 -6.25 17.72
CA ASN A 76 13.12 -5.83 17.83
C ASN A 76 13.78 -5.66 16.45
N SER A 77 13.53 -6.57 15.51
CA SER A 77 14.06 -6.45 14.14
C SER A 77 13.54 -5.22 13.38
N LEU A 78 12.37 -4.70 13.75
CA LEU A 78 11.83 -3.46 13.17
C LEU A 78 12.50 -2.19 13.75
N LEU A 79 13.07 -2.28 14.95
CA LEU A 79 13.76 -1.17 15.62
C LEU A 79 15.21 -1.00 15.10
N GLU A 80 15.85 -2.10 14.67
CA GLU A 80 17.25 -2.10 14.22
C GLU A 80 17.46 -1.44 12.84
N GLU A 81 16.43 -1.27 12.01
CA GLU A 81 16.50 -0.49 10.76
C GLU A 81 16.44 1.03 11.07
N GLY A 82 17.45 1.56 11.77
CA GLY A 82 17.79 2.99 11.79
C GLY A 82 17.15 3.87 12.87
N ILE A 83 16.39 3.31 13.80
CA ILE A 83 15.85 4.06 14.93
C ILE A 83 16.54 3.57 16.20
N SER A 84 17.70 4.16 16.50
CA SER A 84 18.11 4.25 17.90
C SER A 84 16.90 4.78 18.66
N PRO A 85 16.43 4.12 19.74
CA PRO A 85 15.48 4.73 20.64
C PRO A 85 16.22 5.92 21.23
N THR A 86 16.16 7.04 20.53
CA THR A 86 16.51 8.33 21.06
C THR A 86 15.45 8.57 22.10
N SER A 87 15.70 8.09 23.31
CA SER A 87 15.03 8.48 24.53
C SER A 87 15.37 9.95 24.81
N LYS A 88 15.11 10.84 23.84
CA LYS A 88 14.89 12.23 24.15
C LYS A 88 13.59 12.20 24.91
N ASP A 89 13.71 12.22 26.23
CA ASP A 89 12.58 12.45 27.14
C ASP A 89 11.73 13.55 26.53
N VAL A 90 10.57 13.17 26.02
CA VAL A 90 9.62 14.15 25.52
C VAL A 90 9.25 14.98 26.72
N ASN A 91 9.56 16.27 26.69
CA ASN A 91 9.28 17.17 27.80
C ASN A 91 7.78 17.05 28.14
N ARG A 92 7.48 16.60 29.36
CA ARG A 92 6.12 16.30 29.84
C ARG A 92 5.16 17.47 29.61
N ASP A 93 5.64 18.69 29.79
CA ASP A 93 4.83 19.90 29.62
C ASP A 93 4.52 20.15 28.15
N SER A 94 5.47 19.88 27.25
CA SER A 94 5.25 20.01 25.80
C SER A 94 4.23 18.98 25.30
N PHE A 95 4.30 17.74 25.80
CA PHE A 95 3.36 16.67 25.47
C PHE A 95 1.96 17.00 25.99
N TYR A 96 1.85 17.39 27.25
CA TYR A 96 0.57 17.75 27.87
C TYR A 96 -0.07 18.94 27.16
N ARG A 97 0.70 20.00 26.86
CA ARG A 97 0.21 21.17 26.12
C ARG A 97 -0.31 20.81 24.74
N TYR A 98 0.43 19.98 24.00
CA TYR A 98 0.01 19.52 22.67
C TYR A 98 -1.34 18.80 22.73
N TRP A 99 -1.47 17.77 23.58
CA TRP A 99 -2.71 16.98 23.65
C TRP A 99 -3.88 17.76 24.26
N SER A 100 -3.61 18.59 25.27
CA SER A 100 -4.61 19.49 25.83
C SER A 100 -5.11 20.51 24.79
N SER A 101 -4.26 20.99 23.88
CA SER A 101 -4.70 21.90 22.81
C SER A 101 -5.64 21.25 21.80
N ILE A 102 -5.58 19.93 21.62
CA ILE A 102 -6.47 19.19 20.72
C ILE A 102 -7.80 18.88 21.42
N TRP A 103 -7.76 18.43 22.67
CA TRP A 103 -8.95 17.92 23.36
C TRP A 103 -9.64 18.92 24.27
N SER A 104 -8.91 19.84 24.90
CA SER A 104 -9.48 20.81 25.84
C SER A 104 -10.05 22.05 25.15
N THR A 105 -9.70 22.26 23.88
CA THR A 105 -10.22 23.39 23.11
C THR A 105 -11.58 23.01 22.56
N SER A 106 -12.64 23.35 23.30
CA SER A 106 -14.02 23.25 22.79
C SER A 106 -14.16 24.20 21.59
N HIS A 107 -14.07 23.65 20.39
CA HIS A 107 -14.32 24.39 19.16
C HIS A 107 -15.82 24.40 18.92
N LYS A 108 -16.43 25.60 18.85
CA LYS A 108 -17.82 25.73 18.41
C LYS A 108 -17.87 25.35 16.93
N TYR A 109 -18.45 24.20 16.64
CA TYR A 109 -18.67 23.76 15.27
C TYR A 109 -19.72 24.66 14.61
N ASN A 110 -19.63 24.84 13.29
CA ASN A 110 -20.63 25.59 12.54
C ASN A 110 -21.90 24.75 12.40
N GLU A 111 -22.85 24.95 13.31
CA GLU A 111 -24.16 24.30 13.34
C GLU A 111 -25.00 24.61 12.08
N GLN A 112 -24.69 25.68 11.36
CA GLN A 112 -25.40 26.14 10.17
C GLN A 112 -24.69 25.76 8.86
N ALA A 113 -23.75 24.82 8.88
CA ALA A 113 -23.07 24.40 7.67
C ALA A 113 -24.05 23.68 6.71
N SER A 114 -24.06 24.09 5.43
CA SER A 114 -25.00 23.59 4.42
C SER A 114 -24.93 22.09 4.15
N TRP A 115 -23.83 21.42 4.47
CA TRP A 115 -23.72 19.98 4.34
C TRP A 115 -24.48 19.23 5.45
N LEU A 116 -24.70 19.84 6.62
CA LEU A 116 -25.52 19.26 7.70
C LEU A 116 -26.98 19.15 7.28
N THR A 117 -27.52 20.19 6.62
CA THR A 117 -28.89 20.15 6.08
C THR A 117 -29.05 19.07 5.02
N THR A 118 -28.07 18.90 4.13
CA THR A 118 -28.08 17.84 3.12
C THR A 118 -28.11 16.44 3.74
N ILE A 119 -27.30 16.21 4.79
CA ILE A 119 -27.30 14.94 5.50
C ILE A 119 -28.65 14.73 6.19
N GLN A 120 -29.15 15.73 6.93
CA GLN A 120 -30.42 15.64 7.62
C GLN A 120 -31.58 15.36 6.64
N ASP A 121 -31.59 15.99 5.47
CA ASP A 121 -32.57 15.72 4.43
C ASP A 121 -32.44 14.29 3.86
N SER A 122 -31.21 13.79 3.67
CA SER A 122 -30.98 12.42 3.19
C SER A 122 -31.33 11.34 4.23
N THR A 123 -31.28 11.67 5.52
CA THR A 123 -31.53 10.73 6.62
C THR A 123 -32.96 10.79 7.16
N LYS A 124 -33.76 11.82 6.82
CA LYS A 124 -35.18 11.94 7.21
C LYS A 124 -36.04 10.72 6.85
N SER A 125 -35.70 10.01 5.78
CA SER A 125 -36.44 8.82 5.35
C SER A 125 -35.96 7.51 5.98
N LEU A 126 -34.89 7.55 6.77
CA LEU A 126 -34.34 6.37 7.43
C LEU A 126 -35.04 6.16 8.77
N THR A 127 -35.44 4.93 9.05
CA THR A 127 -35.92 4.54 10.37
C THR A 127 -34.78 4.66 11.39
N GLU A 128 -35.03 5.33 12.51
CA GLU A 128 -34.07 5.41 13.61
C GLU A 128 -33.71 4.00 14.11
N MET A 129 -32.42 3.80 14.41
CA MET A 129 -31.98 2.55 15.00
C MET A 129 -32.61 2.43 16.39
N PRO A 130 -33.27 1.31 16.72
CA PRO A 130 -33.88 1.14 18.03
C PRO A 130 -32.80 1.21 19.11
N ASP A 131 -33.15 1.79 20.25
CA ASP A 131 -32.26 1.84 21.40
C ASP A 131 -31.94 0.42 21.87
N VAL A 132 -30.66 0.04 21.77
CA VAL A 132 -30.18 -1.27 22.22
C VAL A 132 -29.58 -1.11 23.61
N SER A 133 -30.29 -1.59 24.64
CA SER A 133 -29.74 -1.70 25.98
C SER A 133 -28.75 -2.87 26.04
N ILE A 134 -27.46 -2.57 26.08
CA ILE A 134 -26.42 -3.60 26.18
C ILE A 134 -26.41 -4.17 27.60
N THR A 135 -26.89 -5.41 27.75
CA THR A 135 -26.88 -6.13 29.02
C THR A 135 -25.58 -6.92 29.21
N THR A 136 -25.29 -7.34 30.44
CA THR A 136 -24.06 -8.11 30.77
C THR A 136 -23.93 -9.41 30.00
N ASP A 137 -25.05 -9.99 29.57
CA ASP A 137 -25.05 -11.26 28.84
C ASP A 137 -24.63 -11.06 27.38
N ASN A 138 -24.97 -9.93 26.74
CA ASN A 138 -24.47 -9.56 25.41
C ASN A 138 -22.93 -9.45 25.41
N VAL A 139 -22.35 -8.95 26.51
CA VAL A 139 -20.89 -8.82 26.66
C VAL A 139 -20.22 -10.18 26.87
N LYS A 140 -20.87 -11.11 27.58
CA LYS A 140 -20.36 -12.48 27.76
C LYS A 140 -20.42 -13.28 26.46
N GLU A 141 -21.47 -13.13 25.66
CA GLU A 141 -21.62 -13.79 24.36
C GLU A 141 -20.56 -13.31 23.37
N ALA A 142 -20.32 -12.00 23.27
CA ALA A 142 -19.27 -11.44 22.42
C ALA A 142 -17.87 -11.94 22.79
N ASN A 143 -17.57 -12.07 24.09
CA ASN A 143 -16.28 -12.62 24.55
C ASN A 143 -16.12 -14.12 24.27
N GLN A 144 -17.22 -14.89 24.23
CA GLN A 144 -17.16 -16.31 23.87
C GLN A 144 -16.86 -16.51 22.38
N LEU A 145 -17.34 -15.62 21.50
CA LEU A 145 -17.05 -15.64 20.06
C LEU A 145 -15.60 -15.24 19.72
N GLN A 146 -14.89 -14.56 20.62
CA GLN A 146 -13.48 -14.20 20.45
C GLN A 146 -12.51 -15.37 20.69
N ASN A 147 -13.03 -16.54 21.09
CA ASN A 147 -12.25 -17.76 21.30
C ASN A 147 -11.96 -18.43 19.93
N PRO A 148 -10.68 -18.57 19.51
CA PRO A 148 -10.31 -18.94 18.13
C PRO A 148 -10.73 -20.35 17.68
N ARG A 149 -11.37 -21.14 18.55
CA ARG A 149 -11.87 -22.48 18.24
C ARG A 149 -13.26 -22.49 17.59
N SER A 150 -14.03 -21.40 17.65
CA SER A 150 -15.39 -21.32 17.07
C SER A 150 -15.45 -20.65 15.68
N PHE A 151 -14.41 -19.90 15.30
CA PHE A 151 -14.35 -19.17 14.02
C PHE A 151 -14.38 -20.05 12.76
N PHE A 152 -14.16 -21.37 12.88
CA PHE A 152 -14.18 -22.29 11.75
C PHE A 152 -15.58 -22.69 11.28
N PHE A 153 -16.64 -22.48 12.08
CA PHE A 153 -17.99 -22.90 11.71
C PHE A 153 -18.81 -21.82 10.98
N PHE A 154 -18.47 -20.54 11.12
CA PHE A 154 -19.29 -19.47 10.52
C PHE A 154 -19.04 -19.21 9.02
N PHE A 155 -17.94 -19.73 8.46
CA PHE A 155 -17.61 -19.55 7.04
C PHE A 155 -18.14 -20.66 6.12
N LEU A 156 -18.83 -21.69 6.64
CA LEU A 156 -19.35 -22.81 5.85
C LEU A 156 -20.84 -22.71 5.46
N PHE A 157 -21.58 -21.71 5.95
CA PHE A 157 -23.02 -21.56 5.67
C PHE A 157 -23.44 -20.23 5.04
N TYR A 158 -22.51 -19.44 4.51
CA TYR A 158 -22.87 -18.29 3.67
C TYR A 158 -22.53 -18.56 2.22
N THR A 159 -23.37 -19.33 1.53
CA THR A 159 -23.41 -19.32 0.07
C THR A 159 -24.22 -18.09 -0.37
N PRO A 160 -23.64 -17.16 -1.15
CA PRO A 160 -24.43 -16.12 -1.78
C PRO A 160 -25.32 -16.78 -2.84
N THR A 161 -26.64 -16.71 -2.64
CA THR A 161 -27.63 -17.00 -3.68
C THR A 161 -27.41 -16.01 -4.81
N THR A 162 -26.75 -16.46 -5.88
CA THR A 162 -26.72 -15.75 -7.15
C THR A 162 -28.06 -15.97 -7.84
N THR A 163 -29.06 -15.14 -7.52
CA THR A 163 -30.23 -15.00 -8.38
C THR A 163 -29.82 -14.10 -9.55
N LYS A 164 -29.64 -14.71 -10.72
CA LYS A 164 -29.61 -14.03 -12.02
C LYS A 164 -30.90 -14.34 -12.77
N ALA A 165 -31.31 -13.34 -13.55
CA ALA A 165 -32.54 -13.18 -14.35
C ALA A 165 -33.76 -12.72 -13.53
#